data_AF-A0A7Y2N2Z9-F1
#
_entry.id   AF-A0A7Y2N2Z9-F1
#
_cell.length_a   1.000
_cell.length_b   1.000
_cell.length_c   1.000
_cell.angle_alpha   90.00
_cell.angle_beta   90.00
_cell.angle_gamma   90.00
#
_symmetry.space_group_name_H-M   'P 1'
#
loop_
_entity.id
_entity.type
_entity.pdbx_description
1 polymer ?
#
loop_
_entity_poly.entity_id
_entity_poly.type
_entity_poly.pdbx_seq_one_letter_code
_entity_poly.pdbx_strand_id
1 'polypeptide(L)'
;MLEADPGSKNKPEPEAQEATGDTSAKTTKSSDTNPLVYLGIGAAAAAAVGLAAAGGSGSDSDSSAPGEVGGGSAGGSVERSVKPTTEPKNATLWGDNWSGRLLLISGKREPVTAVIYQNGAQVEIVTSTTQRYGRRFVGSVSSSGHMRMIDQTTGELWTTYISPANSTRIDLYDYVNNFQDLDNLLLTRSAKQQ
;
A
#
# COMPACT_ATOMS: atom_id res chain seq x y z
N MET A 1 29.35 47.67 -52.85
CA MET A 1 29.83 46.28 -52.75
C MET A 1 28.86 45.59 -51.80
N LEU A 2 27.72 44.99 -52.20
CA LEU A 2 27.35 44.14 -53.34
C LEU A 2 28.09 42.79 -53.36
N GLU A 3 27.39 41.76 -52.86
CA GLU A 3 27.35 40.30 -53.17
C GLU A 3 26.72 39.61 -51.93
N ALA A 4 25.47 39.10 -51.87
CA ALA A 4 24.76 38.07 -52.67
C ALA A 4 25.64 36.83 -52.86
N ASP A 5 25.27 35.57 -52.60
CA ASP A 5 24.00 34.84 -52.78
C ASP A 5 24.13 33.44 -52.07
N PRO A 6 23.06 32.66 -51.85
CA PRO A 6 22.98 31.47 -50.99
C PRO A 6 23.13 30.14 -51.75
N GLY A 7 23.54 29.10 -51.03
CA GLY A 7 23.63 27.72 -51.53
C GLY A 7 22.66 26.77 -50.82
N SER A 8 21.41 26.74 -51.26
CA SER A 8 20.51 25.58 -51.12
C SER A 8 20.76 24.60 -52.26
N LYS A 9 20.67 23.28 -52.03
CA LYS A 9 19.92 22.30 -52.86
C LYS A 9 20.24 20.81 -52.59
N ASN A 10 19.16 20.07 -52.32
CA ASN A 10 18.76 18.76 -52.88
C ASN A 10 19.23 17.42 -52.26
N LYS A 11 18.28 16.80 -51.52
CA LYS A 11 17.67 15.43 -51.66
C LYS A 11 18.39 14.40 -52.57
N PRO A 12 18.36 13.09 -52.22
CA PRO A 12 17.13 12.29 -52.38
C PRO A 12 16.76 11.33 -51.23
N GLU A 13 15.46 11.07 -51.20
CA GLU A 13 14.69 10.00 -50.56
C GLU A 13 14.92 8.65 -51.26
N PRO A 14 14.86 7.52 -50.53
CA PRO A 14 14.40 6.27 -51.12
C PRO A 14 13.01 5.87 -50.60
N GLU A 15 12.16 5.58 -51.57
CA GLU A 15 10.76 5.15 -51.49
C GLU A 15 10.57 3.76 -50.83
N ALA A 16 9.31 3.53 -50.51
CA ALA A 16 8.69 2.43 -49.79
C ALA A 16 8.82 1.04 -50.42
N GLN A 17 8.57 0.02 -49.59
CA GLN A 17 7.90 -1.20 -50.03
C GLN A 17 6.73 -1.52 -49.10
N GLU A 18 5.55 -1.53 -49.70
CA GLU A 18 4.33 -2.16 -49.18
C GLU A 18 4.50 -3.69 -49.15
N ALA A 19 3.94 -4.33 -48.13
CA ALA A 19 3.46 -5.71 -48.25
C ALA A 19 2.15 -5.85 -47.47
N THR A 20 1.12 -6.13 -48.26
CA THR A 20 -0.26 -6.45 -47.91
C THR A 20 -0.37 -7.78 -47.19
N GLY A 21 -1.36 -7.90 -46.29
CA GLY A 21 -1.67 -9.14 -45.57
C GLY A 21 -3.01 -9.05 -44.86
N ASP A 22 -4.08 -9.04 -45.65
CA ASP A 22 -5.45 -9.24 -45.21
C ASP A 22 -5.65 -10.71 -44.79
N THR A 23 -6.20 -10.96 -43.60
CA THR A 23 -6.94 -12.20 -43.33
C THR A 23 -7.97 -11.96 -42.24
N SER A 24 -9.17 -11.61 -42.69
CA SER A 24 -10.41 -11.72 -41.94
C SER A 24 -10.69 -13.17 -41.53
N ALA A 25 -10.84 -13.42 -40.23
CA ALA A 25 -11.54 -14.60 -39.72
C ALA A 25 -12.47 -14.20 -38.57
N LYS A 26 -13.72 -13.94 -38.96
CA LYS A 26 -14.90 -13.85 -38.09
C LYS A 26 -15.22 -15.25 -37.55
N THR A 27 -15.35 -15.41 -36.23
CA THR A 27 -16.22 -16.44 -35.65
C THR A 27 -16.86 -15.92 -34.36
N THR A 28 -18.18 -15.77 -34.42
CA THR A 28 -19.11 -15.53 -33.32
C THR A 28 -19.49 -16.85 -32.64
N LYS A 29 -19.61 -16.83 -31.30
CA LYS A 29 -20.59 -17.52 -30.42
C LYS A 29 -20.09 -17.36 -28.97
N SER A 30 -20.71 -16.50 -28.15
CA SER A 30 -21.94 -16.74 -27.36
C SER A 30 -21.80 -17.87 -26.35
N SER A 31 -21.66 -17.51 -25.07
CA SER A 31 -22.10 -18.31 -23.92
C SER A 31 -22.16 -17.42 -22.67
N ASP A 32 -23.39 -17.02 -22.35
CA ASP A 32 -24.04 -17.11 -21.05
C ASP A 32 -23.35 -16.53 -19.80
N THR A 33 -23.93 -15.40 -19.38
CA THR A 33 -24.39 -15.08 -18.03
C THR A 33 -23.95 -16.02 -16.91
N ASN A 34 -23.09 -15.52 -16.02
CA ASN A 34 -23.11 -15.86 -14.60
C ASN A 34 -22.55 -14.67 -13.79
N PRO A 35 -23.38 -13.88 -13.09
CA PRO A 35 -22.88 -12.98 -12.06
C PRO A 35 -22.48 -13.84 -10.86
N LEU A 36 -21.20 -14.22 -10.79
CA LEU A 36 -20.69 -14.92 -9.61
C LEU A 36 -20.49 -13.89 -8.50
N VAL A 37 -21.58 -13.66 -7.76
CA VAL A 37 -21.61 -12.97 -6.48
C VAL A 37 -20.69 -13.74 -5.54
N TYR A 38 -19.45 -13.27 -5.36
CA TYR A 38 -18.53 -13.80 -4.36
C TYR A 38 -18.89 -13.17 -3.01
N LEU A 39 -19.83 -13.84 -2.33
CA LEU A 39 -20.35 -13.54 -1.01
C LEU A 39 -19.53 -14.27 0.05
N GLY A 40 -18.76 -13.54 0.86
CA GLY A 40 -18.13 -14.04 2.10
C GLY A 40 -17.14 -15.19 1.88
N ILE A 41 -16.33 -15.63 2.83
CA ILE A 41 -16.39 -15.58 4.29
C ILE A 41 -14.95 -15.44 4.77
N GLY A 42 -14.74 -14.61 5.79
CA GLY A 42 -13.43 -14.37 6.35
C GLY A 42 -12.82 -15.61 7.00
N ALA A 43 -11.49 -15.60 7.08
CA ALA A 43 -10.77 -16.22 8.17
C ALA A 43 -9.60 -15.31 8.53
N ALA A 44 -9.86 -14.35 9.42
CA ALA A 44 -8.79 -13.70 10.16
C ALA A 44 -8.25 -14.74 11.15
N ALA A 45 -7.21 -15.47 10.76
CA ALA A 45 -6.43 -16.28 11.69
C ALA A 45 -5.61 -15.31 12.57
N ALA A 46 -6.20 -14.90 13.69
CA ALA A 46 -5.46 -14.29 14.78
C ALA A 46 -4.61 -15.39 15.45
N ALA A 47 -3.37 -15.53 15.02
CA ALA A 47 -2.38 -16.33 15.75
C ALA A 47 -2.01 -15.57 17.03
N ALA A 48 -2.72 -15.86 18.12
CA ALA A 48 -2.36 -15.43 19.46
C ALA A 48 -1.13 -16.23 19.91
N VAL A 49 0.05 -15.59 19.88
CA VAL A 49 1.24 -16.11 20.55
C VAL A 49 1.04 -15.86 22.04
N GLY A 50 0.54 -16.88 22.74
CA GLY A 50 0.42 -16.87 24.20
C GLY A 50 1.80 -16.93 24.84
N LEU A 51 2.17 -15.86 25.56
CA LEU A 51 3.27 -15.88 26.51
C LEU A 51 2.74 -16.50 27.81
N ALA A 52 3.10 -17.75 28.08
CA ALA A 52 2.83 -18.39 29.36
C ALA A 52 3.76 -17.78 30.41
N ALA A 53 3.20 -17.06 31.38
CA ALA A 53 3.91 -16.63 32.57
C ALA A 53 3.06 -16.91 33.81
N ALA A 54 3.67 -17.68 34.72
CA ALA A 54 3.44 -17.78 36.16
C ALA A 54 2.07 -18.27 36.67
N GLY A 55 2.13 -19.38 37.41
CA GLY A 55 1.05 -19.88 38.23
C GLY A 55 0.85 -19.11 39.53
N GLY A 56 -0.33 -19.35 40.12
CA GLY A 56 -0.82 -18.85 41.40
C GLY A 56 -2.35 -18.81 41.32
N SER A 57 -3.09 -19.87 41.65
CA SER A 57 -3.49 -20.30 43.00
C SER A 57 -4.24 -19.20 43.77
N GLY A 58 -5.55 -19.36 43.93
CA GLY A 58 -6.35 -18.59 44.90
C GLY A 58 -7.83 -18.49 44.55
N SER A 59 -8.63 -19.39 45.13
CA SER A 59 -10.09 -19.34 45.21
C SER A 59 -10.56 -18.15 46.07
N ASP A 60 -11.68 -17.53 45.73
CA ASP A 60 -12.97 -17.66 46.44
C ASP A 60 -13.94 -16.53 46.08
N SER A 61 -15.21 -16.94 46.10
CA SER A 61 -16.44 -16.22 45.79
C SER A 61 -16.66 -14.97 46.64
N ASP A 62 -17.25 -13.92 46.07
CA ASP A 62 -18.48 -13.39 46.65
C ASP A 62 -19.31 -12.55 45.66
N SER A 63 -20.62 -12.59 45.88
CA SER A 63 -21.67 -12.02 45.03
C SER A 63 -22.22 -10.76 45.71
N SER A 64 -22.38 -9.65 44.98
CA SER A 64 -23.50 -8.71 45.18
C SER A 64 -23.55 -7.64 44.08
N ALA A 65 -24.77 -7.41 43.61
CA ALA A 65 -25.25 -6.59 42.50
C ALA A 65 -25.23 -5.05 42.80
N PRO A 66 -26.05 -4.23 42.13
CA PRO A 66 -25.93 -3.71 40.77
C PRO A 66 -25.83 -2.16 40.76
N GLY A 67 -25.52 -1.54 39.62
CA GLY A 67 -25.57 -0.08 39.49
C GLY A 67 -25.63 0.39 38.04
N GLU A 68 -26.83 0.79 37.61
CA GLU A 68 -27.06 1.58 36.39
C GLU A 68 -26.59 3.03 36.58
N VAL A 69 -25.78 3.51 35.64
CA VAL A 69 -25.71 4.90 35.11
C VAL A 69 -25.21 4.74 33.66
N GLY A 70 -25.78 5.27 32.59
CA GLY A 70 -26.48 6.53 32.41
C GLY A 70 -25.55 7.49 31.63
N GLY A 71 -25.81 7.71 30.33
CA GLY A 71 -25.19 8.76 29.48
C GLY A 71 -23.83 8.36 28.89
N GLY A 72 -23.53 8.53 27.60
CA GLY A 72 -23.88 9.63 26.69
C GLY A 72 -22.62 10.42 26.39
N SER A 73 -22.03 10.25 25.20
CA SER A 73 -21.09 11.14 24.48
C SER A 73 -20.37 10.29 23.42
N ALA A 74 -20.68 10.32 22.12
CA ALA A 74 -20.51 11.45 21.19
C ALA A 74 -19.15 12.15 21.35
N GLY A 75 -18.24 11.92 20.40
CA GLY A 75 -17.01 12.72 20.27
C GLY A 75 -15.73 12.05 20.74
N GLY A 76 -15.40 10.87 20.22
CA GLY A 76 -14.05 10.31 20.35
C GLY A 76 -13.10 11.01 19.38
N SER A 77 -12.55 12.16 19.82
CA SER A 77 -11.40 12.81 19.20
C SER A 77 -10.34 11.76 18.84
N VAL A 78 -9.91 11.76 17.58
CA VAL A 78 -8.80 10.95 17.09
C VAL A 78 -7.52 11.51 17.71
N GLU A 79 -7.27 11.22 18.99
CA GLU A 79 -5.95 11.37 19.59
C GLU A 79 -5.06 10.29 19.00
N ARG A 80 -4.51 10.58 17.83
CA ARG A 80 -3.42 9.79 17.25
C ARG A 80 -2.17 10.64 17.20
N SER A 81 -1.47 10.69 18.34
CA SER A 81 -0.06 11.05 18.36
C SER A 81 0.59 10.59 19.67
N VAL A 82 0.60 9.27 19.90
CA VAL A 82 1.49 8.72 20.93
C VAL A 82 2.85 8.54 20.26
N LYS A 83 3.79 9.42 20.64
CA LYS A 83 5.22 9.24 20.31
C LYS A 83 5.63 7.82 20.71
N PRO A 84 6.42 7.10 19.89
CA PRO A 84 6.76 5.71 20.17
C PRO A 84 7.33 5.57 21.59
N THR A 85 6.70 4.76 22.44
CA THR A 85 7.13 4.49 23.82
C THR A 85 8.29 3.49 23.89
N THR A 86 8.64 2.90 22.76
CA THR A 86 9.73 1.94 22.63
C THR A 86 10.56 2.34 21.43
N GLU A 87 11.87 2.49 21.63
CA GLU A 87 12.78 2.66 20.49
C GLU A 87 12.62 1.45 19.55
N PRO A 88 12.38 1.69 18.25
CA PRO A 88 12.34 0.58 17.32
C PRO A 88 13.72 -0.06 17.27
N LYS A 89 13.81 -1.36 17.61
CA LYS A 89 15.01 -2.19 17.35
C LYS A 89 15.26 -2.41 15.84
N ASN A 90 14.47 -1.77 14.97
CA ASN A 90 14.28 -2.05 13.56
C ASN A 90 14.51 -0.77 12.73
N ALA A 91 14.36 -0.84 11.40
CA ALA A 91 14.37 0.36 10.55
C ALA A 91 13.44 1.45 11.12
N THR A 92 13.98 2.66 11.33
CA THR A 92 13.25 3.82 11.81
C THR A 92 12.40 4.40 10.69
N LEU A 93 11.15 3.95 10.59
CA LEU A 93 10.22 4.37 9.53
C LEU A 93 9.36 5.56 9.93
N TRP A 94 9.16 5.80 11.23
CA TRP A 94 8.28 6.85 11.73
C TRP A 94 8.64 8.23 11.14
N GLY A 95 7.62 9.02 10.76
CA GLY A 95 7.79 10.38 10.27
C GLY A 95 6.71 10.81 9.29
N ASP A 96 6.65 12.11 9.02
CA ASP A 96 5.71 12.80 8.12
C ASP A 96 6.38 13.31 6.83
N ASN A 97 7.69 13.09 6.70
CA ASN A 97 8.51 13.55 5.60
C ASN A 97 8.68 12.48 4.49
N TRP A 98 7.64 11.70 4.25
CA TRP A 98 7.62 10.68 3.21
C TRP A 98 6.85 11.16 1.99
N SER A 99 7.41 10.89 0.81
CA SER A 99 6.76 11.18 -0.47
C SER A 99 7.16 10.16 -1.52
N GLY A 100 6.33 10.01 -2.55
CA GLY A 100 6.60 9.08 -3.62
C GLY A 100 5.41 8.92 -4.56
N ARG A 101 5.11 7.68 -4.94
CA ARG A 101 4.13 7.40 -6.00
C ARG A 101 3.36 6.12 -5.70
N LEU A 102 2.06 6.15 -5.99
CA LEU A 102 1.22 4.98 -6.16
C LEU A 102 1.14 4.65 -7.65
N LEU A 103 1.48 3.43 -8.02
CA LEU A 103 1.39 2.89 -9.37
C LEU A 103 0.37 1.76 -9.35
N LEU A 104 -0.69 1.88 -10.14
CA LEU A 104 -1.69 0.84 -10.28
C LEU A 104 -1.46 0.04 -11.56
N ILE A 105 -1.84 -1.23 -11.57
CA ILE A 105 -1.78 -2.12 -12.73
C ILE A 105 -2.61 -1.60 -13.91
N SER A 106 -3.65 -0.80 -13.62
CA SER A 106 -4.42 -0.05 -14.62
C SER A 106 -3.60 0.98 -15.41
N GLY A 107 -2.33 1.20 -15.05
CA GLY A 107 -1.44 2.19 -15.63
C GLY A 107 -1.50 3.56 -14.95
N LYS A 108 -2.42 3.74 -14.00
CA LYS A 108 -2.54 5.00 -13.24
C LYS A 108 -1.31 5.22 -12.35
N ARG A 109 -0.79 6.44 -12.37
CA ARG A 109 0.33 6.87 -11.53
C ARG A 109 -0.07 8.13 -10.80
N GLU A 110 0.02 8.12 -9.48
CA GLU A 110 -0.37 9.25 -8.63
C GLU A 110 0.79 9.60 -7.68
N PRO A 111 1.24 10.86 -7.63
CA PRO A 111 2.15 11.31 -6.59
C PRO A 111 1.46 11.29 -5.23
N VAL A 112 2.16 10.84 -4.19
CA VAL A 112 1.62 10.75 -2.83
C VAL A 112 2.59 11.32 -1.81
N THR A 113 2.07 11.90 -0.75
CA THR A 113 2.77 12.07 0.52
C THR A 113 2.31 11.01 1.50
N ALA A 114 3.11 10.76 2.54
CA ALA A 114 2.75 9.80 3.58
C ALA A 114 3.19 10.24 4.98
N VAL A 115 2.40 9.84 5.96
CA VAL A 115 2.75 9.88 7.38
C VAL A 115 2.80 8.45 7.89
N ILE A 116 3.91 8.11 8.55
CA ILE A 116 4.16 6.79 9.10
C ILE A 116 4.22 6.86 10.62
N TYR A 117 3.35 6.07 11.24
CA TYR A 117 3.35 5.82 12.68
C TYR A 117 3.94 4.44 12.93
N GLN A 118 4.86 4.34 13.88
CA GLN A 118 5.52 3.08 14.21
C GLN A 118 5.61 2.93 15.72
N ASN A 119 5.14 1.80 16.25
CA ASN A 119 5.28 1.42 17.65
C ASN A 119 5.87 0.00 17.72
N GLY A 120 7.17 -0.10 17.97
CA GLY A 120 7.91 -1.35 17.86
C GLY A 120 7.79 -1.95 16.45
N ALA A 121 7.23 -3.16 16.36
CA ALA A 121 6.98 -3.84 15.09
C ALA A 121 5.69 -3.39 14.41
N GLN A 122 4.76 -2.75 15.12
CA GLN A 122 3.50 -2.29 14.52
C GLN A 122 3.74 -1.02 13.70
N VAL A 123 3.19 -0.99 12.48
CA VAL A 123 3.33 0.13 11.55
C VAL A 123 1.97 0.51 11.00
N GLU A 124 1.76 1.80 10.86
CA GLU A 124 0.68 2.38 10.12
C GLU A 124 1.21 3.41 9.12
N ILE A 125 0.74 3.34 7.88
CA ILE A 125 1.07 4.29 6.81
C ILE A 125 -0.23 4.92 6.35
N VAL A 126 -0.31 6.25 6.40
CA VAL A 126 -1.42 7.01 5.83
C VAL A 126 -0.88 7.82 4.67
N THR A 127 -1.50 7.72 3.49
CA THR A 127 -1.06 8.45 2.30
C THR A 127 -2.11 9.47 1.82
N SER A 128 -1.69 10.38 0.96
CA SER A 128 -2.55 11.40 0.36
C SER A 128 -3.29 10.95 -0.92
N THR A 129 -3.23 9.67 -1.29
CA THR A 129 -3.83 9.20 -2.55
C THR A 129 -5.34 9.40 -2.59
N THR A 130 -5.85 9.74 -3.77
CA THR A 130 -7.28 9.77 -4.06
C THR A 130 -7.84 8.41 -4.49
N GLN A 131 -6.98 7.44 -4.83
CA GLN A 131 -7.42 6.09 -5.23
C GLN A 131 -8.05 5.35 -4.07
N ARG A 132 -8.87 4.34 -4.36
CA ARG A 132 -9.42 3.44 -3.35
C ARG A 132 -8.32 2.68 -2.61
N TYR A 133 -7.26 2.32 -3.33
CA TYR A 133 -6.05 1.65 -2.84
C TYR A 133 -5.08 2.67 -2.26
N GLY A 134 -4.20 2.24 -1.36
CA GLY A 134 -3.05 3.03 -0.95
C GLY A 134 -3.32 4.01 0.18
N ARG A 135 -4.57 4.22 0.60
CA ARG A 135 -4.94 5.32 1.51
C ARG A 135 -4.40 5.13 2.91
N ARG A 136 -4.55 3.91 3.44
CA ARG A 136 -4.20 3.60 4.82
C ARG A 136 -3.83 2.14 4.95
N PHE A 137 -2.63 1.89 5.44
CA PHE A 137 -2.11 0.56 5.70
C PHE A 137 -1.87 0.37 7.19
N VAL A 138 -2.23 -0.80 7.70
CA VAL A 138 -1.92 -1.21 9.08
C VAL A 138 -1.29 -2.59 9.05
N GLY A 139 -0.19 -2.77 9.77
CA GLY A 139 0.49 -4.05 9.78
C GLY A 139 1.74 -4.06 10.64
N SER A 140 2.74 -4.80 10.19
CA SER A 140 3.99 -4.97 10.95
C SER A 140 5.23 -4.93 10.07
N VAL A 141 6.36 -4.59 10.71
CA VAL A 141 7.70 -4.62 10.14
C VAL A 141 8.62 -5.50 11.00
N SER A 142 9.32 -6.42 10.35
CA SER A 142 10.36 -7.25 10.96
C SER A 142 11.66 -6.46 11.17
N SER A 143 12.58 -7.01 11.96
CA SER A 143 13.93 -6.44 12.14
C SER A 143 14.71 -6.35 10.83
N SER A 144 14.47 -7.26 9.89
CA SER A 144 15.06 -7.26 8.54
C SER A 144 14.42 -6.26 7.57
N GLY A 145 13.36 -5.54 7.95
CA GLY A 145 12.66 -4.60 7.07
C GLY A 145 11.58 -5.21 6.17
N HIS A 146 11.31 -6.52 6.28
CA HIS A 146 10.15 -7.11 5.65
C HIS A 146 8.87 -6.62 6.34
N MET A 147 7.93 -6.11 5.56
CA MET A 147 6.66 -5.56 6.00
C MET A 147 5.52 -6.43 5.50
N ARG A 148 4.50 -6.58 6.36
CA ARG A 148 3.23 -7.22 6.04
C ARG A 148 2.12 -6.28 6.47
N MET A 149 1.42 -5.70 5.51
CA MET A 149 0.52 -4.56 5.68
C MET A 149 -0.85 -4.86 5.08
N ILE A 150 -1.94 -4.46 5.74
CA ILE A 150 -3.29 -4.60 5.19
C ILE A 150 -3.79 -3.21 4.79
N ASP A 151 -4.18 -3.03 3.53
CA ASP A 151 -4.92 -1.84 3.09
C ASP A 151 -6.29 -1.84 3.79
N GLN A 152 -6.54 -0.83 4.63
CA GLN A 152 -7.76 -0.75 5.43
C GLN A 152 -9.01 -0.42 4.61
N THR A 153 -8.86 -0.05 3.35
CA THR A 153 -9.96 0.29 2.43
C THR A 153 -10.37 -0.91 1.59
N THR A 154 -9.42 -1.72 1.13
CA THR A 154 -9.68 -2.87 0.25
C THR A 154 -9.59 -4.20 0.97
N GLY A 155 -8.87 -4.27 2.09
CA GLY A 155 -8.58 -5.50 2.83
C GLY A 155 -7.41 -6.31 2.25
N GLU A 156 -6.78 -5.81 1.19
CA GLU A 156 -5.70 -6.52 0.51
C GLU A 156 -4.41 -6.51 1.30
N LEU A 157 -3.62 -7.57 1.12
CA LEU A 157 -2.33 -7.74 1.74
C LEU A 157 -1.25 -7.11 0.87
N TRP A 158 -0.44 -6.22 1.45
CA TRP A 158 0.69 -5.57 0.81
C TRP A 158 1.98 -5.91 1.54
N THR A 159 3.07 -6.12 0.78
CA THR A 159 4.34 -6.58 1.34
C THR A 159 5.56 -5.92 0.68
N THR A 160 6.68 -5.88 1.40
CA THR A 160 7.98 -5.48 0.85
C THR A 160 8.75 -6.69 0.29
N TYR A 161 8.07 -7.54 -0.48
CA TYR A 161 8.60 -8.82 -0.96
C TYR A 161 9.89 -8.65 -1.80
N ILE A 162 9.94 -7.65 -2.67
CA ILE A 162 11.06 -7.43 -3.59
C ILE A 162 12.27 -6.80 -2.88
N SER A 163 12.05 -5.83 -1.99
CA SER A 163 13.12 -5.11 -1.30
C SER A 163 12.67 -4.75 0.12
N PRO A 164 13.43 -5.12 1.17
CA PRO A 164 13.10 -4.71 2.53
C PRO A 164 13.02 -3.19 2.68
N ALA A 165 12.12 -2.73 3.54
CA ALA A 165 12.01 -1.34 3.93
C ALA A 165 13.22 -0.93 4.80
N ASN A 166 13.64 0.32 4.61
CA ASN A 166 14.68 0.94 5.42
C ASN A 166 14.29 2.39 5.77
N SER A 167 15.16 3.09 6.51
CA SER A 167 14.87 4.44 7.00
C SER A 167 14.67 5.51 5.92
N THR A 168 15.00 5.21 4.66
CA THR A 168 14.91 6.16 3.54
C THR A 168 13.98 5.70 2.41
N ARG A 169 13.63 4.41 2.34
CA ARG A 169 12.82 3.85 1.26
C ARG A 169 11.89 2.74 1.76
N ILE A 170 10.66 2.77 1.26
CA ILE A 170 9.66 1.70 1.39
C ILE A 170 9.12 1.40 0.00
N ASP A 171 9.06 0.12 -0.36
CA ASP A 171 8.56 -0.35 -1.64
C ASP A 171 7.53 -1.46 -1.39
N LEU A 172 6.25 -1.08 -1.28
CA LEU A 172 5.15 -1.99 -0.96
C LEU A 172 4.45 -2.45 -2.23
N TYR A 173 4.18 -3.75 -2.30
CA TYR A 173 3.54 -4.40 -3.43
C TYR A 173 2.29 -5.12 -2.97
N ASP A 174 1.22 -5.02 -3.75
CA ASP A 174 0.02 -5.81 -3.54
C ASP A 174 0.31 -7.31 -3.71
N TYR A 175 -0.14 -8.12 -2.75
CA TYR A 175 -0.04 -9.57 -2.73
C TYR A 175 -1.31 -10.19 -3.33
N VAL A 176 -1.61 -9.84 -4.57
CA VAL A 176 -2.69 -10.42 -5.36
C VAL A 176 -2.09 -11.21 -6.53
N ASN A 177 -2.74 -12.33 -6.89
CA ASN A 177 -2.36 -13.18 -8.03
C ASN A 177 -0.88 -13.58 -8.07
N ASN A 178 -0.28 -13.94 -6.92
CA ASN A 178 1.14 -14.31 -6.81
C ASN A 178 2.09 -13.24 -7.41
N PHE A 179 1.82 -11.96 -7.18
CA PHE A 179 2.63 -10.84 -7.67
C PHE A 179 2.61 -10.65 -9.20
N GLN A 180 1.58 -11.15 -9.91
CA GLN A 180 1.47 -10.95 -11.36
C GLN A 180 0.78 -9.62 -11.72
N ASP A 181 -0.05 -9.10 -10.82
CA ASP A 181 -0.77 -7.83 -10.99
C ASP A 181 -0.37 -6.87 -9.86
N LEU A 182 0.83 -6.28 -9.98
CA LEU A 182 1.42 -5.50 -8.90
C LEU A 182 0.98 -4.05 -8.94
N ASP A 183 0.00 -3.72 -8.11
CA ASP A 183 -0.09 -2.38 -7.56
C ASP A 183 1.14 -2.14 -6.65
N ASN A 184 1.71 -0.94 -6.73
CA ASN A 184 2.95 -0.59 -6.07
C ASN A 184 2.88 0.79 -5.41
N LEU A 185 3.30 0.85 -4.15
CA LEU A 185 3.49 2.08 -3.40
C LEU A 185 4.99 2.23 -3.09
N LEU A 186 5.62 3.16 -3.81
CA LEU A 186 7.00 3.55 -3.56
C LEU A 186 7.02 4.84 -2.73
N LEU A 187 7.66 4.80 -1.57
CA LEU A 187 7.89 5.95 -0.71
C LEU A 187 9.37 6.16 -0.47
N THR A 188 9.77 7.43 -0.45
CA THR A 188 11.12 7.87 -0.12
C THR A 188 11.05 8.96 0.93
N ARG A 189 12.01 8.95 1.85
CA ARG A 189 12.08 9.92 2.94
C ARG A 189 12.96 11.09 2.51
N SER A 190 12.42 12.29 2.56
CA SER A 190 13.20 13.51 2.35
C SER A 190 14.06 13.80 3.58
N ALA A 191 15.30 14.24 3.40
CA ALA A 191 16.06 14.79 4.52
C ALA A 191 15.30 15.99 5.12
N LYS A 192 15.15 16.06 6.45
CA LYS A 192 14.67 17.29 7.07
C LYS A 192 15.71 18.37 6.81
N GLN A 193 15.31 19.45 6.13
CA GLN A 193 16.13 20.65 6.11
C GLN A 193 16.13 21.20 7.54
N GLN A 194 17.33 21.31 8.12
CA GLN A 194 17.54 21.88 9.44
C GLN A 194 17.45 23.41 9.36
#